data_AF-A0A1W1CN70-F1
#
_entry.id   AF-A0A1W1CN70-F1
#
_cell.length_a   1.000
_cell.length_b   1.000
_cell.length_c   1.000
_cell.angle_alpha   90.00
_cell.angle_beta   90.00
_cell.angle_gamma   90.00
#
_symmetry.space_group_name_H-M   'P 1'
#
loop_
_entity.id
_entity.type
_entity.pdbx_description
1 polymer ?
#
loop_
_entity_poly.entity_id
_entity_poly.type
_entity_poly.pdbx_seq_one_letter_code
_entity_poly.pdbx_strand_id
1 'polypeptide(L)'
;MEANFKDNGQNILVASKGIETSTGDFLNEVYGSFISANRLAFISGPSFATEVQKSLPTALKVSSTNQDLAETYANAFPDFIKGYVDTDVVGAEVAGAYKNVIAIAGGVCDGLELGNNARASLISRGLVEMTRFGEHFGAKTETFLSLGGAGDLFLTASSKLSRNYRVGLGLSKGKKLDEILEELGEVAEGIPTTKALFNIAKKEDIYLPIANEVYNMLQGKNPLESVHDLLNS
;
A
#
# COMPACT_ATOMS: atom_id res chain seq x y z
N MET A 1 -12.91 14.89 7.36
CA MET A 1 -13.16 14.80 8.82
C MET A 1 -13.80 16.05 9.39
N GLU A 2 -13.43 17.25 8.92
CA GLU A 2 -13.89 18.58 9.39
C GLU A 2 -15.38 18.70 9.73
N ALA A 3 -16.29 18.18 8.89
CA ALA A 3 -17.72 18.34 9.11
C ALA A 3 -18.33 17.37 10.14
N ASN A 4 -17.70 16.22 10.39
CA ASN A 4 -18.36 15.08 11.04
C ASN A 4 -17.58 14.51 12.24
N PHE A 5 -16.29 14.79 12.35
CA PHE A 5 -15.46 14.27 13.43
C PHE A 5 -15.61 15.12 14.70
N LYS A 6 -15.75 14.45 15.85
CA LYS A 6 -15.72 15.08 17.18
C LYS A 6 -14.69 14.37 18.05
N ASP A 7 -13.80 15.15 18.63
CA ASP A 7 -12.82 14.64 19.58
C ASP A 7 -13.42 14.59 20.99
N ASN A 8 -13.63 13.37 21.51
CA ASN A 8 -14.08 13.11 22.88
C ASN A 8 -12.96 12.55 23.77
N GLY A 9 -11.69 12.69 23.35
CA GLY A 9 -10.55 12.12 24.07
C GLY A 9 -10.29 10.63 23.79
N GLN A 10 -10.95 10.05 22.78
CA GLN A 10 -10.74 8.64 22.40
C GLN A 10 -9.37 8.39 21.77
N ASN A 11 -8.88 7.16 21.91
CA ASN A 11 -7.79 6.62 21.10
C ASN A 11 -8.34 6.03 19.80
N ILE A 12 -7.57 6.10 18.71
CA ILE A 12 -7.98 5.62 17.39
C ILE A 12 -6.95 4.63 16.82
N LEU A 13 -7.45 3.50 16.34
CA LEU A 13 -6.72 2.58 15.48
C LEU A 13 -7.18 2.78 14.02
N VAL A 14 -6.27 3.27 13.18
CA VAL A 14 -6.51 3.53 11.76
C VAL A 14 -6.21 2.26 10.95
N ALA A 15 -7.23 1.77 10.24
CA ALA A 15 -7.11 0.62 9.33
C ALA A 15 -7.08 0.99 7.84
N SER A 16 -7.30 2.27 7.53
CA SER A 16 -7.16 2.81 6.18
C SER A 16 -5.70 2.75 5.71
N LYS A 17 -5.49 2.54 4.41
CA LYS A 17 -4.17 2.49 3.76
C LYS A 17 -4.22 3.35 2.51
N GLY A 18 -3.24 4.24 2.31
CA GLY A 18 -3.19 5.13 1.17
C GLY A 18 -2.47 6.43 1.47
N ILE A 19 -2.36 7.27 0.45
CA ILE A 19 -1.84 8.63 0.53
C ILE A 19 -2.94 9.54 -0.02
N GLU A 20 -3.20 10.67 0.65
CA GLU A 20 -4.17 11.65 0.20
C GLU A 20 -3.70 12.21 -1.16
N THR A 21 -4.57 12.17 -2.18
CA THR A 21 -4.16 12.44 -3.57
C THR A 21 -4.05 13.93 -3.93
N SER A 22 -4.76 14.80 -3.23
CA SER A 22 -4.82 16.24 -3.48
C SER A 22 -3.71 17.03 -2.78
N THR A 23 -3.38 16.67 -1.54
CA THR A 23 -2.35 17.28 -0.70
C THR A 23 -1.05 16.49 -0.73
N GLY A 24 -1.12 15.16 -0.92
CA GLY A 24 0.02 14.27 -0.77
C GLY A 24 0.27 13.83 0.67
N ASP A 25 -0.63 14.19 1.59
CA ASP A 25 -0.47 13.91 3.02
C ASP A 25 -0.59 12.40 3.30
N PHE A 26 0.24 11.93 4.23
CA PHE A 26 0.05 10.64 4.87
C PHE A 26 -1.14 10.66 5.81
N LEU A 27 -1.67 9.49 6.15
CA LEU A 27 -2.85 9.42 7.01
C LEU A 27 -2.56 10.05 8.39
N ASN A 28 -1.37 9.88 8.94
CA ASN A 28 -0.96 10.48 10.21
C ASN A 28 -1.03 12.02 10.20
N GLU A 29 -0.79 12.68 9.08
CA GLU A 29 -0.93 14.12 8.89
C GLU A 29 -2.40 14.51 8.78
N VAL A 30 -3.18 13.73 8.02
CA VAL A 30 -4.63 13.91 7.89
C VAL A 30 -5.32 13.78 9.25
N TYR A 31 -5.04 12.72 10.01
CA TYR A 31 -5.61 12.50 11.35
C TYR A 31 -4.98 13.45 12.39
N GLY A 32 -3.70 13.76 12.26
CA GLY A 32 -2.94 14.64 13.16
C GLY A 32 -3.49 16.06 13.24
N SER A 33 -4.17 16.51 12.18
CA SER A 33 -4.90 17.78 12.14
C SER A 33 -6.14 17.81 13.06
N PHE A 34 -6.62 16.65 13.52
CA PHE A 34 -7.81 16.54 14.38
C PHE A 34 -7.54 15.92 15.75
N ILE A 35 -6.49 15.10 15.87
CA ILE A 35 -6.15 14.33 17.07
C ILE A 35 -4.65 14.31 17.29
N SER A 36 -4.21 14.42 18.55
CA SER A 36 -2.81 14.26 18.93
C SER A 36 -2.25 12.89 18.52
N ALA A 37 -1.05 12.87 17.93
CA ALA A 37 -0.34 11.66 17.49
C ALA A 37 -0.20 10.56 18.57
N ASN A 38 -0.12 10.94 19.86
CA ASN A 38 -0.12 10.01 21.00
C ASN A 38 -1.37 9.10 21.03
N ARG A 39 -2.51 9.57 20.52
CA ARG A 39 -3.79 8.82 20.51
C ARG A 39 -4.05 8.10 19.19
N LEU A 40 -3.08 8.08 18.28
CA LEU A 40 -3.19 7.45 16.96
C LEU A 40 -2.31 6.20 16.90
N ALA A 41 -2.89 5.10 16.42
CA ALA A 41 -2.20 3.88 16.04
C ALA A 41 -2.67 3.43 14.66
N PHE A 42 -1.83 2.68 13.96
CA PHE A 42 -2.07 2.27 12.57
C PHE A 42 -1.87 0.76 12.43
N ILE A 43 -2.86 0.06 11.87
CA ILE A 43 -2.76 -1.39 11.64
C ILE A 43 -2.26 -1.69 10.23
N SER A 44 -1.23 -2.53 10.13
CA SER A 44 -0.60 -2.94 8.88
C SER A 44 -0.30 -4.44 8.88
N GLY A 45 -0.07 -5.01 7.69
CA GLY A 45 0.28 -6.42 7.54
C GLY A 45 -0.68 -7.23 6.66
N PRO A 46 -0.25 -8.46 6.29
CA PRO A 46 -0.99 -9.36 5.42
C PRO A 46 -2.29 -9.81 6.09
N SER A 47 -3.43 -9.36 5.57
CA SER A 47 -4.73 -9.55 6.22
C SER A 47 -5.89 -9.48 5.22
N PHE A 48 -5.99 -10.47 4.33
CA PHE A 48 -7.17 -10.54 3.47
C PHE A 48 -8.43 -10.66 4.32
N ALA A 49 -9.38 -9.74 4.13
CA ALA A 49 -10.59 -9.67 4.94
C ALA A 49 -11.39 -10.98 4.95
N THR A 50 -11.39 -11.71 3.83
CA THR A 50 -12.05 -13.01 3.68
C THR A 50 -11.40 -14.12 4.52
N GLU A 51 -10.10 -14.04 4.79
CA GLU A 51 -9.37 -14.99 5.65
C GLU A 51 -9.53 -14.63 7.12
N VAL A 52 -9.47 -13.33 7.44
CA VAL A 52 -9.74 -12.82 8.79
C VAL A 52 -11.17 -13.15 9.24
N GLN A 53 -12.17 -13.01 8.36
CA GLN A 53 -13.57 -13.41 8.65
C GLN A 53 -13.71 -14.91 8.94
N LYS A 54 -12.82 -15.75 8.39
CA LYS A 54 -12.79 -17.20 8.62
C LYS A 54 -11.95 -17.59 9.83
N SER A 55 -11.43 -16.62 10.59
CA SER A 55 -10.53 -16.85 11.73
C SER A 55 -9.28 -17.67 11.36
N LEU A 56 -8.77 -17.51 10.13
CA LEU A 56 -7.54 -18.18 9.72
C LEU A 56 -6.31 -17.49 10.31
N PRO A 57 -5.20 -18.23 10.57
CA PRO A 57 -4.00 -17.67 11.18
C PRO A 57 -3.50 -16.43 10.43
N THR A 58 -3.38 -15.31 11.14
CA THR A 58 -2.98 -14.02 10.59
C THR A 58 -1.93 -13.36 11.48
N ALA A 59 -0.99 -12.62 10.91
CA ALA A 59 -0.06 -11.79 11.66
C ALA A 59 -0.21 -10.33 11.25
N LEU A 60 -0.39 -9.44 12.23
CA LEU A 60 -0.59 -8.01 12.01
C LEU A 60 0.36 -7.20 12.88
N LYS A 61 0.66 -5.98 12.43
CA LYS A 61 1.49 -5.02 13.14
C LYS A 61 0.66 -3.79 13.46
N VAL A 62 0.81 -3.27 14.68
CA VAL A 62 0.27 -1.98 15.10
C VAL A 62 1.42 -1.00 15.29
N SER A 63 1.44 0.07 14.51
CA SER A 63 2.45 1.13 14.61
C SER A 63 1.87 2.36 15.29
N SER A 64 2.58 2.92 16.28
CA SER A 64 2.19 4.17 16.93
C SER A 64 3.40 4.91 17.49
N THR A 65 3.30 6.25 17.57
CA THR A 65 4.26 7.05 18.35
C THR A 65 4.13 6.83 19.86
N ASN A 66 3.00 6.25 20.31
CA ASN A 66 2.78 5.79 21.67
C ASN A 66 2.84 4.25 21.71
N GLN A 67 3.93 3.72 22.25
CA GLN A 67 4.15 2.27 22.33
C GLN A 67 3.09 1.56 23.19
N ASP A 68 2.69 2.12 24.33
CA ASP A 68 1.67 1.53 25.21
C ASP A 68 0.32 1.42 24.49
N LEU A 69 0.00 2.40 23.64
CA LEU A 69 -1.21 2.36 22.81
C LEU A 69 -1.13 1.26 21.75
N ALA A 70 0.02 1.13 21.07
CA ALA A 70 0.23 0.06 20.10
C ALA A 70 0.09 -1.32 20.76
N GLU A 71 0.67 -1.51 21.95
CA GLU A 71 0.56 -2.74 22.74
C GLU A 71 -0.88 -3.01 23.16
N THR A 72 -1.61 -1.98 23.61
CA THR A 72 -3.03 -2.09 23.96
C THR A 72 -3.85 -2.66 22.80
N TYR A 73 -3.68 -2.11 21.59
CA TYR A 73 -4.40 -2.60 20.41
C TYR A 73 -3.91 -3.97 19.93
N ALA A 74 -2.60 -4.22 19.92
CA ALA A 74 -2.04 -5.50 19.51
C ALA A 74 -2.48 -6.66 20.42
N ASN A 75 -2.63 -6.40 21.72
CA ASN A 75 -3.12 -7.36 22.71
C ASN A 75 -4.64 -7.55 22.66
N ALA A 76 -5.38 -6.62 22.04
CA ALA A 76 -6.83 -6.72 21.88
C ALA A 76 -7.25 -7.60 20.67
N PHE A 77 -6.29 -8.05 19.86
CA PHE A 77 -6.58 -8.95 18.76
C PHE A 77 -7.04 -10.34 19.25
N PRO A 78 -7.94 -11.00 18.50
CA PRO A 78 -8.35 -12.37 18.81
C PRO A 78 -7.18 -13.36 18.64
N ASP A 79 -7.26 -14.52 19.29
CA ASP A 79 -6.16 -15.51 19.37
C ASP A 79 -5.63 -16.00 18.01
N PHE A 80 -6.44 -15.95 16.94
CA PHE A 80 -6.00 -16.33 15.59
C PHE A 80 -5.16 -15.24 14.89
N ILE A 81 -5.07 -14.04 15.47
CA ILE A 81 -4.27 -12.92 14.97
C ILE A 81 -3.11 -12.68 15.94
N LYS A 82 -1.89 -12.91 15.46
CA LYS A 82 -0.69 -12.52 16.19
C LYS A 82 -0.39 -11.03 15.97
N GLY A 83 -0.54 -10.22 17.01
CA GLY A 83 -0.14 -8.82 17.03
C GLY A 83 1.37 -8.62 17.26
N TYR A 84 1.94 -7.69 16.50
CA TYR A 84 3.28 -7.12 16.70
C TYR A 84 3.15 -5.60 16.84
N VAL A 85 4.14 -4.96 17.48
CA VAL A 85 4.15 -3.51 17.66
C VAL A 85 5.37 -2.88 17.00
N ASP A 86 5.23 -1.62 16.60
CA ASP A 86 6.31 -0.81 16.05
C ASP A 86 6.09 0.67 16.37
N THR A 87 7.15 1.47 16.27
CA THR A 87 7.11 2.92 16.47
C THR A 87 7.19 3.69 15.14
N ASP A 88 7.53 3.00 14.05
CA ASP A 88 7.63 3.62 12.73
C ASP A 88 6.24 3.72 12.05
N VAL A 89 5.54 4.82 12.32
CA VAL A 89 4.24 5.13 11.71
C VAL A 89 4.39 5.42 10.21
N VAL A 90 5.36 6.25 9.83
CA VAL A 90 5.58 6.64 8.42
C VAL A 90 5.89 5.41 7.57
N GLY A 91 6.79 4.53 8.04
CA GLY A 91 7.10 3.29 7.32
C GLY A 91 5.89 2.37 7.16
N ALA A 92 5.01 2.28 8.16
CA ALA A 92 3.81 1.47 8.08
C ALA A 92 2.78 2.03 7.07
N GLU A 93 2.62 3.35 7.02
CA GLU A 93 1.71 4.01 6.07
C GLU A 93 2.22 3.92 4.64
N VAL A 94 3.50 4.21 4.43
CA VAL A 94 4.16 4.05 3.13
C VAL A 94 4.04 2.61 2.65
N ALA A 95 4.38 1.63 3.50
CA ALA A 95 4.28 0.23 3.14
C ALA A 95 2.85 -0.18 2.76
N GLY A 96 1.86 0.25 3.55
CA GLY A 96 0.45 -0.04 3.32
C GLY A 96 -0.11 0.57 2.03
N ALA A 97 0.35 1.76 1.66
CA ALA A 97 -0.06 2.46 0.45
C ALA A 97 0.67 1.92 -0.79
N TYR A 98 2.01 1.93 -0.77
CA TYR A 98 2.86 1.65 -1.93
C TYR A 98 2.68 0.22 -2.46
N LYS A 99 2.44 -0.76 -1.58
CA LYS A 99 2.22 -2.16 -1.99
C LYS A 99 1.10 -2.30 -3.01
N ASN A 100 0.08 -1.43 -2.98
CA ASN A 100 -1.06 -1.50 -3.88
C ASN A 100 -0.65 -1.13 -5.31
N VAL A 101 0.30 -0.21 -5.47
CA VAL A 101 0.88 0.17 -6.75
C VAL A 101 1.69 -0.99 -7.34
N ILE A 102 2.54 -1.61 -6.53
CA ILE A 102 3.30 -2.80 -6.96
C ILE A 102 2.36 -3.97 -7.27
N ALA A 103 1.22 -4.09 -6.57
CA ALA A 103 0.22 -5.11 -6.88
C ALA A 103 -0.43 -4.91 -8.26
N ILE A 104 -0.68 -3.66 -8.69
CA ILE A 104 -1.11 -3.38 -10.07
C ILE A 104 -0.05 -3.87 -11.06
N ALA A 105 1.22 -3.52 -10.84
CA ALA A 105 2.31 -3.98 -11.69
C ALA A 105 2.42 -5.52 -11.71
N GLY A 106 2.25 -6.18 -10.56
CA GLY A 106 2.23 -7.63 -10.44
C GLY A 106 1.10 -8.27 -11.25
N GLY A 107 -0.09 -7.64 -11.25
CA GLY A 107 -1.21 -8.06 -12.08
C GLY A 107 -0.92 -7.91 -13.58
N VAL A 108 -0.27 -6.82 -13.98
CA VAL A 108 0.17 -6.63 -15.37
C VAL A 108 1.16 -7.71 -15.78
N CYS A 109 2.16 -7.98 -14.94
CA CYS A 109 3.19 -8.99 -15.19
C CYS A 109 2.60 -10.38 -15.46
N ASP A 110 1.64 -10.82 -14.65
CA ASP A 110 0.98 -12.11 -14.85
C ASP A 110 -0.01 -12.09 -16.01
N GLY A 111 -0.70 -10.97 -16.20
CA GLY A 111 -1.65 -10.81 -17.29
C GLY A 111 -1.01 -10.72 -18.69
N LEU A 112 0.29 -10.37 -18.75
CA LEU A 112 1.13 -10.44 -19.95
C LEU A 112 1.89 -11.77 -20.06
N GLU A 113 1.69 -12.70 -19.13
CA GLU A 113 2.34 -14.02 -19.11
C GLU A 113 3.88 -13.98 -19.10
N LEU A 114 4.48 -12.96 -18.46
CA LEU A 114 5.95 -12.76 -18.44
C LEU A 114 6.71 -13.80 -17.59
N GLY A 115 5.98 -14.61 -16.83
CA GLY A 115 6.52 -15.68 -16.00
C GLY A 115 6.96 -15.27 -14.60
N ASN A 116 7.24 -16.28 -13.77
CA ASN A 116 7.50 -16.10 -12.34
C ASN A 116 8.79 -15.31 -12.05
N ASN A 117 9.81 -15.38 -12.94
CA ASN A 117 11.06 -14.64 -12.78
C ASN A 117 10.83 -13.13 -12.89
N ALA A 118 10.00 -12.70 -13.84
CA ALA A 118 9.64 -11.29 -14.01
C ALA A 118 8.87 -10.79 -12.79
N ARG A 119 7.87 -11.55 -12.31
CA ARG A 119 7.09 -11.19 -11.11
C ARG A 119 7.98 -11.09 -9.86
N ALA A 120 8.87 -12.06 -9.64
CA ALA A 120 9.79 -12.03 -8.51
C ALA A 120 10.74 -10.83 -8.56
N SER A 121 11.28 -10.53 -9.74
CA SER A 121 12.16 -9.36 -9.94
C SER A 121 11.42 -8.04 -9.71
N LEU A 122 10.18 -7.94 -10.22
CA LEU A 122 9.31 -6.79 -10.03
C LEU A 122 8.99 -6.54 -8.55
N ILE A 123 8.60 -7.59 -7.81
CA ILE A 123 8.30 -7.48 -6.37
C ILE A 123 9.55 -7.05 -5.60
N SER A 124 10.71 -7.65 -5.90
CA SER A 124 11.98 -7.30 -5.25
C SER A 124 12.39 -5.84 -5.52
N ARG A 125 12.32 -5.40 -6.78
CA ARG A 125 12.59 -4.00 -7.16
C ARG A 125 11.56 -3.03 -6.59
N GLY A 126 10.29 -3.44 -6.54
CA GLY A 126 9.20 -2.68 -5.94
C GLY A 126 9.39 -2.48 -4.43
N LEU A 127 9.95 -3.47 -3.72
CA LEU A 127 10.34 -3.33 -2.32
C LEU A 127 11.43 -2.26 -2.16
N VAL A 128 12.46 -2.28 -3.01
CA VAL A 128 13.53 -1.27 -2.99
C VAL A 128 12.98 0.14 -3.28
N GLU A 129 12.06 0.26 -4.23
CA GLU A 129 11.43 1.53 -4.57
C GLU A 129 10.55 2.07 -3.43
N MET A 130 9.76 1.20 -2.81
CA MET A 130 8.95 1.51 -1.63
C MET A 130 9.82 1.94 -0.44
N THR A 131 10.93 1.24 -0.18
CA THR A 131 11.89 1.60 0.87
C THR A 131 12.50 2.98 0.61
N ARG A 132 12.99 3.24 -0.62
CA ARG A 132 13.57 4.53 -1.01
C ARG A 132 12.59 5.67 -0.79
N PHE A 133 11.33 5.48 -1.19
CA PHE A 133 10.28 6.46 -0.98
C PHE A 133 10.08 6.72 0.52
N GLY A 134 9.95 5.67 1.32
CA GLY A 134 9.74 5.83 2.76
C GLY A 134 10.91 6.48 3.49
N GLU A 135 12.15 6.11 3.17
CA GLU A 135 13.36 6.70 3.77
C GLU A 135 13.44 8.20 3.50
N HIS A 136 13.00 8.66 2.33
CA HIS A 136 12.91 10.08 2.01
C HIS A 136 12.00 10.84 3.00
N PHE A 137 10.94 10.20 3.51
CA PHE A 137 10.03 10.76 4.51
C PHE A 137 10.39 10.36 5.97
N GLY A 138 11.58 9.80 6.20
CA GLY A 138 12.07 9.46 7.53
C GLY A 138 11.61 8.11 8.09
N ALA A 139 11.05 7.22 7.25
CA ALA A 139 10.77 5.85 7.64
C ALA A 139 12.07 5.04 7.89
N LYS A 140 11.96 3.99 8.70
CA LYS A 140 13.06 3.07 8.99
C LYS A 140 13.10 1.94 7.97
N THR A 141 14.29 1.63 7.46
CA THR A 141 14.51 0.56 6.48
C THR A 141 13.96 -0.79 6.95
N GLU A 142 14.10 -1.10 8.25
CA GLU A 142 13.68 -2.36 8.87
C GLU A 142 12.16 -2.58 8.77
N THR A 143 11.37 -1.50 8.74
CA THR A 143 9.91 -1.57 8.60
C THR A 143 9.52 -2.25 7.29
N PHE A 144 10.24 -1.96 6.21
CA PHE A 144 9.99 -2.53 4.89
C PHE A 144 10.38 -4.01 4.81
N LEU A 145 11.35 -4.46 5.61
CA LEU A 145 11.73 -5.88 5.71
C LEU A 145 10.78 -6.69 6.61
N SER A 146 9.87 -6.03 7.31
CA SER A 146 8.94 -6.65 8.26
C SER A 146 7.68 -7.21 7.59
N LEU A 147 6.81 -7.84 8.38
CA LEU A 147 5.49 -8.30 7.92
C LEU A 147 4.63 -7.17 7.33
N GLY A 148 4.76 -5.94 7.85
CA GLY A 148 4.00 -4.78 7.39
C GLY A 148 4.44 -4.27 6.02
N GLY A 149 5.71 -4.49 5.69
CA GLY A 149 6.33 -4.16 4.39
C GLY A 149 6.32 -5.35 3.45
N ALA A 150 7.40 -6.14 3.48
CA ALA A 150 7.61 -7.28 2.60
C ALA A 150 6.47 -8.32 2.68
N GLY A 151 5.97 -8.62 3.90
CA GLY A 151 4.90 -9.60 4.08
C GLY A 151 3.61 -9.21 3.36
N ASP A 152 3.11 -8.00 3.63
CA ASP A 152 1.89 -7.50 3.01
C ASP A 152 2.06 -7.25 1.50
N LEU A 153 3.25 -6.81 1.07
CA LEU A 153 3.62 -6.69 -0.34
C LEU A 153 3.53 -8.03 -1.07
N PHE A 154 4.18 -9.08 -0.54
CA PHE A 154 4.23 -10.39 -1.17
C PHE A 154 2.83 -11.00 -1.32
N LEU A 155 2.01 -10.88 -0.28
CA LEU A 155 0.61 -11.30 -0.31
C LEU A 155 -0.18 -10.55 -1.40
N THR A 156 -0.09 -9.22 -1.40
CA THR A 156 -0.93 -8.35 -2.23
C THR A 156 -0.52 -8.40 -3.71
N ALA A 157 0.78 -8.50 -4.00
CA ALA A 157 1.33 -8.51 -5.35
C ALA A 157 1.43 -9.90 -5.99
N SER A 158 0.90 -10.94 -5.33
CA SER A 158 0.90 -12.32 -5.84
C SER A 158 -0.47 -12.99 -5.81
N SER A 159 -1.56 -12.23 -5.62
CA SER A 159 -2.88 -12.81 -5.39
C SER A 159 -4.00 -12.09 -6.14
N LYS A 160 -4.84 -12.87 -6.82
CA LYS A 160 -6.07 -12.38 -7.46
C LYS A 160 -7.14 -11.92 -6.46
N LEU A 161 -6.98 -12.24 -5.17
CA LEU A 161 -7.83 -11.67 -4.11
C LEU A 161 -7.61 -10.15 -3.96
N SER A 162 -6.43 -9.66 -4.30
CA SER A 162 -6.16 -8.22 -4.35
C SER A 162 -6.90 -7.59 -5.52
N ARG A 163 -7.73 -6.59 -5.23
CA ARG A 163 -8.39 -5.76 -6.25
C ARG A 163 -7.38 -4.98 -7.10
N ASN A 164 -6.30 -4.50 -6.49
CA ASN A 164 -5.22 -3.80 -7.20
C ASN A 164 -4.53 -4.72 -8.21
N TYR A 165 -4.34 -5.99 -7.82
CA TYR A 165 -3.81 -7.00 -8.73
C TYR A 165 -4.76 -7.28 -9.91
N ARG A 166 -6.07 -7.33 -9.63
CA ARG A 166 -7.09 -7.46 -10.69
C ARG A 166 -7.14 -6.25 -11.64
N VAL A 167 -6.88 -5.03 -11.16
CA VAL A 167 -6.69 -3.86 -12.05
C VAL A 167 -5.57 -4.13 -13.04
N GLY A 168 -4.41 -4.59 -12.57
CA GLY A 168 -3.28 -4.94 -13.44
C GLY A 168 -3.60 -5.99 -14.50
N LEU A 169 -4.35 -7.03 -14.13
CA LEU A 169 -4.84 -8.06 -15.07
C LEU A 169 -5.82 -7.51 -16.12
N GLY A 170 -6.56 -6.45 -15.79
CA GLY A 170 -7.43 -5.75 -16.74
C GLY A 170 -6.62 -4.91 -17.72
N LEU A 171 -5.65 -4.15 -17.20
CA LEU A 171 -4.76 -3.30 -18.01
C LEU A 171 -3.97 -4.15 -19.03
N SER A 172 -3.44 -5.31 -18.63
CA SER A 172 -2.70 -6.20 -19.53
C SER A 172 -3.52 -6.70 -20.72
N LYS A 173 -4.86 -6.69 -20.61
CA LYS A 173 -5.80 -7.09 -21.67
C LYS A 173 -6.23 -5.92 -22.56
N GLY A 174 -5.64 -4.74 -22.36
CA GLY A 174 -5.98 -3.53 -23.11
C GLY A 174 -7.34 -2.93 -22.75
N LYS A 175 -7.94 -3.33 -21.63
CA LYS A 175 -9.20 -2.74 -21.16
C LYS A 175 -8.99 -1.30 -20.72
N LYS A 176 -10.02 -0.47 -20.92
CA LYS A 176 -10.02 0.89 -20.37
C LYS A 176 -10.20 0.86 -18.86
N LEU A 177 -9.63 1.84 -18.17
CA LEU A 177 -9.70 1.91 -16.70
C LEU A 177 -11.15 1.93 -16.19
N ASP A 178 -12.04 2.66 -16.86
CA ASP A 178 -13.46 2.74 -16.49
C ASP A 178 -14.15 1.37 -16.58
N GLU A 179 -13.86 0.59 -17.62
CA GLU A 179 -14.40 -0.77 -17.80
C GLU A 179 -13.88 -1.72 -16.71
N ILE A 180 -12.60 -1.60 -16.34
CA ILE A 180 -12.00 -2.39 -15.26
C ILE A 180 -12.68 -2.08 -13.92
N LEU A 181 -12.94 -0.80 -13.64
CA LEU A 181 -13.58 -0.35 -12.40
C LEU A 181 -15.04 -0.81 -12.32
N GLU A 182 -15.78 -0.76 -13.42
CA GLU A 182 -17.15 -1.26 -13.51
C GLU A 182 -17.21 -2.78 -13.23
N GLU A 183 -16.29 -3.57 -13.81
CA GLU A 183 -16.20 -5.01 -13.57
C GLU A 183 -15.79 -5.37 -12.13
N LEU A 184 -14.94 -4.56 -11.51
CA LEU A 184 -14.50 -4.77 -10.13
C LEU A 184 -15.62 -4.53 -9.12
N GLY A 185 -16.47 -3.52 -9.36
CA GLY A 185 -17.56 -3.13 -8.46
C GLY A 185 -17.09 -2.56 -7.11
N GLU A 186 -15.79 -2.27 -6.97
CA GLU A 186 -15.18 -1.73 -5.75
C GLU A 186 -14.02 -0.79 -6.09
N VAL A 187 -13.66 0.10 -5.15
CA VAL A 187 -12.57 1.06 -5.34
C VAL A 187 -11.21 0.39 -5.09
N ALA A 188 -10.33 0.41 -6.08
CA ALA A 188 -8.94 -0.03 -5.95
C ALA A 188 -8.03 1.12 -5.52
N GLU A 189 -7.56 1.11 -4.26
CA GLU A 189 -6.78 2.22 -3.67
C GLU A 189 -5.43 2.46 -4.35
N GLY A 190 -4.90 1.46 -5.07
CA GLY A 190 -3.68 1.59 -5.84
C GLY A 190 -3.79 2.66 -6.92
N ILE A 191 -4.96 2.90 -7.49
CA ILE A 191 -5.16 3.92 -8.54
C ILE A 191 -4.89 5.34 -8.02
N PRO A 192 -5.61 5.84 -6.98
CA PRO A 192 -5.32 7.15 -6.41
C PRO A 192 -3.92 7.22 -5.78
N THR A 193 -3.45 6.13 -5.16
CA THR A 193 -2.10 6.07 -4.58
C THR A 193 -1.00 6.25 -5.65
N THR A 194 -1.12 5.59 -6.80
CA THR A 194 -0.18 5.75 -7.92
C THR A 194 -0.11 7.21 -8.37
N LYS A 195 -1.25 7.89 -8.48
CA LYS A 195 -1.30 9.31 -8.84
C LYS A 195 -0.62 10.19 -7.80
N ALA A 196 -0.85 9.94 -6.51
CA ALA A 196 -0.20 10.66 -5.43
C ALA A 196 1.33 10.46 -5.48
N LEU A 197 1.79 9.22 -5.59
CA LEU A 197 3.22 8.88 -5.67
C LEU A 197 3.89 9.53 -6.88
N PHE A 198 3.27 9.50 -8.07
CA PHE A 198 3.81 10.15 -9.26
C PHE A 198 4.00 11.67 -9.05
N ASN A 199 3.01 12.33 -8.47
CA ASN A 199 3.08 13.77 -8.19
C ASN A 199 4.16 14.10 -7.15
N ILE A 200 4.23 13.34 -6.06
CA ILE A 200 5.22 13.52 -5.01
C ILE A 200 6.62 13.26 -5.55
N ALA A 201 6.82 12.15 -6.26
CA ALA A 201 8.10 11.78 -6.85
C ALA A 201 8.63 12.85 -7.81
N LYS A 202 7.74 13.42 -8.64
CA LYS A 202 8.10 14.50 -9.56
C LYS A 202 8.45 15.81 -8.83
N LYS A 203 7.74 16.12 -7.74
CA LYS A 203 7.96 17.34 -6.96
C LYS A 203 9.25 17.27 -6.15
N GLU A 204 9.52 16.13 -5.53
CA GLU A 204 10.63 15.91 -4.59
C GLU A 204 11.84 15.21 -5.25
N ASP A 205 11.83 15.04 -6.58
CA ASP A 205 12.87 14.38 -7.40
C ASP A 205 13.26 12.96 -6.91
N ILE A 206 12.25 12.15 -6.58
CA ILE A 206 12.43 10.78 -6.11
C ILE A 206 12.37 9.80 -7.29
N TYR A 207 13.41 8.99 -7.47
CA TYR A 207 13.46 7.98 -8.52
C TYR A 207 12.54 6.78 -8.21
N LEU A 208 11.36 6.73 -8.84
CA LEU A 208 10.34 5.68 -8.68
C LEU A 208 9.89 5.08 -10.03
N PRO A 209 10.74 4.32 -10.73
CA PRO A 209 10.46 3.87 -12.10
C PRO A 209 9.22 2.97 -12.22
N ILE A 210 8.97 2.07 -11.27
CA ILE A 210 7.82 1.16 -11.34
C ILE A 210 6.53 1.97 -11.12
N ALA A 211 6.46 2.82 -10.10
CA ALA A 211 5.28 3.64 -9.85
C ALA A 211 4.98 4.60 -11.03
N ASN A 212 6.02 5.16 -11.65
CA ASN A 212 5.88 5.99 -12.85
C ASN A 212 5.27 5.21 -14.02
N GLU A 213 5.73 3.99 -14.25
CA GLU A 213 5.18 3.14 -15.31
C GLU A 213 3.75 2.67 -15.01
N VAL A 214 3.43 2.36 -13.75
CA VAL A 214 2.05 2.11 -13.35
C VAL A 214 1.17 3.33 -13.58
N TYR A 215 1.66 4.55 -13.28
CA TYR A 215 0.94 5.78 -13.56
C TYR A 215 0.66 5.94 -15.05
N ASN A 216 1.68 5.76 -15.89
CA ASN A 216 1.57 5.88 -17.33
C ASN A 216 0.56 4.86 -17.91
N MET A 217 0.58 3.61 -17.44
CA MET A 217 -0.41 2.59 -17.85
C MET A 217 -1.83 3.00 -17.45
N LEU A 218 -2.02 3.56 -16.24
CA LEU A 218 -3.32 4.09 -15.83
C LEU A 218 -3.78 5.29 -16.68
N GLN A 219 -2.84 6.01 -17.32
CA GLN A 219 -3.14 7.07 -18.30
C GLN A 219 -3.31 6.53 -19.74
N GLY A 220 -3.24 5.21 -19.95
CA GLY A 220 -3.46 4.57 -21.25
C GLY A 220 -2.19 4.18 -22.02
N LYS A 221 -1.01 4.27 -21.41
CA LYS A 221 0.22 3.70 -22.00
C LYS A 221 0.08 2.19 -22.17
N ASN A 222 0.63 1.65 -23.25
CA ASN A 222 0.63 0.21 -23.48
C ASN A 222 1.46 -0.52 -22.38
N PRO A 223 0.93 -1.55 -21.73
CA PRO A 223 1.67 -2.31 -20.72
C PRO A 223 2.97 -2.96 -21.23
N LEU A 224 3.01 -3.43 -22.49
CA LEU A 224 4.24 -4.00 -23.05
C LEU A 224 5.33 -2.93 -23.23
N GLU A 225 4.97 -1.72 -23.68
CA GLU A 225 5.92 -0.60 -23.75
C GLU A 225 6.49 -0.26 -22.37
N SER A 226 5.64 -0.32 -21.33
CA SER A 226 6.06 -0.07 -19.95
C SER A 226 7.06 -1.12 -19.45
N VAL A 227 6.91 -2.38 -19.86
CA VAL A 227 7.89 -3.45 -19.59
C VAL A 227 9.21 -3.17 -20.31
N HIS A 228 9.17 -2.77 -21.58
CA HIS A 228 10.37 -2.42 -22.34
C HIS A 228 11.15 -1.27 -21.70
N ASP A 229 10.47 -0.24 -21.21
CA ASP A 229 11.12 0.90 -20.56
C ASP A 229 11.82 0.48 -19.26
N LEU A 230 11.18 -0.37 -18.44
CA LEU A 230 11.79 -0.89 -17.20
C LEU A 230 13.00 -1.81 -17.42
N LEU A 231 13.10 -2.45 -18.59
CA LEU A 231 14.27 -3.27 -18.95
C LEU A 231 15.46 -2.43 -19.40
N ASN A 232 15.23 -1.19 -19.80
CA ASN A 232 16.25 -0.27 -20.34
C ASN A 232 16.61 0.86 -19.37
N SER A 233 15.94 0.95 -18.21
CA SER A 233 16.09 2.00 -17.19
C SER A 233 17.19 1.75 -16.17
#